data_AF-A0A368H7H9-F1
#
_entry.id   AF-A0A368H7H9-F1
#
_cell.length_a   1.000
_cell.length_b   1.000
_cell.length_c   1.000
_cell.angle_alpha   90.00
_cell.angle_beta   90.00
_cell.angle_gamma   90.00
#
_symmetry.space_group_name_H-M   'P 1'
#
loop_
_entity.id
_entity.type
_entity.pdbx_description
1 polymer ?
#
loop_
_entity_poly.entity_id
_entity_poly.type
_entity_poly.pdbx_seq_one_letter_code
_entity_poly.pdbx_strand_id
1 'polypeptide(L)'
;MNILSKLLQVIQQREKAERQLADTRAECEVVKMYRFRHGMKGIADSYVDYSERAYNIFGCHREITELVPAIATEDVRYMKYEGAVISRDRVEQVRRSLEPRELRIPSSSSQMPVSQLLGAAQRRRRSEPLRMGSGWEPIRHGTPPPPYSATASQSFTSSR
;
A
#
# COMPACT_ATOMS: atom_id res chain seq x y z
N MET A 1 38.41 50.95 24.03
CA MET A 1 38.11 49.51 23.88
C MET A 1 39.15 48.90 22.95
N ASN A 2 39.93 47.91 23.41
CA ASN A 2 41.13 47.44 22.70
C ASN A 2 40.77 46.45 21.58
N ILE A 3 41.13 46.76 20.33
CA ILE A 3 40.79 45.99 19.12
C ILE A 3 41.28 44.54 19.22
N LEU A 4 42.44 44.31 19.84
CA LEU A 4 43.02 42.98 20.04
C LEU A 4 42.12 42.06 20.88
N SER A 5 41.48 42.60 21.92
CA SER A 5 40.56 41.83 22.77
C SER A 5 39.31 41.38 22.00
N LYS A 6 38.79 42.25 21.13
CA LYS A 6 37.64 41.91 20.26
C LYS A 6 38.02 40.84 19.23
N LEU A 7 39.21 40.96 18.63
CA LEU A 7 39.69 39.97 17.66
C LEU A 7 39.83 38.58 18.30
N LEU A 8 40.45 38.49 19.48
CA LEU A 8 40.57 37.22 20.23
C LEU A 8 39.21 36.62 20.58
N GLN A 9 38.26 37.46 21.00
CA GLN A 9 36.89 37.02 21.31
C GLN A 9 36.20 36.44 20.06
N VAL A 10 36.34 37.09 18.91
CA VAL A 10 35.77 36.60 17.64
C VAL A 10 36.41 35.28 17.21
N ILE A 11 37.73 35.12 17.35
CA ILE A 11 38.42 33.86 17.03
C ILE A 11 37.89 32.72 17.91
N GLN A 12 37.79 32.94 19.22
CA GLN A 12 37.26 31.92 20.15
C GLN A 12 35.80 31.56 19.84
N GLN A 13 34.97 32.56 19.52
CA GLN A 13 33.58 32.31 19.12
C GLN A 13 33.49 31.51 17.82
N ARG A 14 34.33 31.82 16.83
CA ARG A 14 34.40 31.08 15.57
C ARG A 14 34.79 29.62 15.83
N GLU A 15 35.85 29.36 16.59
CA GLU A 15 36.28 27.99 16.88
C GLU A 15 35.19 27.20 17.62
N LYS A 16 34.51 27.83 18.58
CA LYS A 16 33.39 27.20 19.29
C LYS A 16 32.25 26.86 18.34
N ALA A 17 31.89 27.78 17.45
CA ALA A 17 30.83 27.57 16.45
C ALA A 17 31.21 26.47 15.46
N GLU A 18 32.48 26.40 15.03
CA GLU A 18 32.97 25.34 14.14
C GLU A 18 32.88 23.95 14.79
N ARG A 19 33.25 23.83 16.07
CA ARG A 19 33.08 22.57 16.82
C ARG A 19 31.61 22.17 16.93
N GLN A 20 30.74 23.10 17.34
CA GLN A 20 29.29 22.84 17.44
C GLN A 20 28.67 22.43 16.10
N LEU A 21 29.11 23.06 15.00
CA LEU A 21 28.64 22.74 13.66
C LEU A 21 29.13 21.35 13.22
N ALA A 22 30.35 20.96 13.56
CA ALA A 22 30.86 19.62 13.30
C ALA A 22 30.05 18.54 14.04
N ASP A 23 29.78 18.76 15.34
CA ASP A 23 28.97 17.86 16.16
C ASP A 23 27.54 17.74 15.61
N THR A 24 26.90 18.87 15.29
CA THR A 24 25.54 18.90 14.72
C THR A 24 25.48 18.16 13.37
N ARG A 25 26.52 18.28 12.54
CA ARG A 25 26.60 17.54 11.27
C ARG A 25 26.69 16.04 11.49
N ALA A 26 27.49 15.60 12.46
CA ALA A 26 27.61 14.19 12.81
C ALA A 26 26.27 13.64 13.31
N GLU A 27 25.61 14.34 14.23
CA GLU A 27 24.27 13.95 14.73
C GLU A 27 23.23 13.88 13.60
N CYS A 28 23.22 14.87 12.70
CA CYS A 28 22.32 14.87 11.55
C CYS A 28 22.56 13.68 10.61
N GLU A 29 23.81 13.27 10.43
CA GLU A 29 24.14 12.11 9.59
C GLU A 29 23.61 10.81 10.21
N VAL A 30 23.78 10.63 11.52
CA VAL A 30 23.22 9.47 12.23
C VAL A 30 21.70 9.40 12.09
N VAL A 31 21.00 10.54 12.23
CA VAL A 31 19.55 10.60 12.05
C VAL A 31 19.15 10.27 10.61
N LYS A 32 19.88 10.78 9.61
CA LYS A 32 19.65 10.46 8.19
C LYS A 32 19.80 8.96 7.93
N MET A 33 20.89 8.35 8.39
CA MET A 33 21.14 6.92 8.23
C MET A 33 20.07 6.08 8.91
N TYR A 34 19.67 6.44 10.14
CA TYR A 34 18.60 5.75 10.86
C TYR A 34 17.27 5.78 10.09
N ARG A 35 16.87 6.98 9.63
CA ARG A 35 15.62 7.16 8.86
C ARG A 35 15.66 6.41 7.55
N PHE A 36 16.77 6.47 6.84
CA PHE A 36 16.94 5.75 5.58
C PHE A 36 16.82 4.24 5.81
N ARG A 37 17.57 3.69 6.77
CA ARG A 37 17.52 2.25 7.10
C ARG A 37 16.12 1.80 7.47
N HIS A 38 15.45 2.53 8.36
CA HIS A 38 14.10 2.18 8.79
C HIS A 38 13.08 2.29 7.65
N GLY A 39 13.14 3.37 6.87
CA GLY A 39 12.25 3.59 5.73
C GLY A 39 12.42 2.49 4.66
N MET A 40 13.66 2.21 4.27
CA MET A 40 13.95 1.18 3.27
C MET A 40 13.58 -0.22 3.74
N LYS A 41 13.83 -0.54 5.02
CA LYS A 41 13.40 -1.82 5.59
C LYS A 41 11.87 -1.95 5.55
N GLY A 42 11.13 -0.93 5.98
CA GLY A 42 9.67 -0.96 5.95
C GLY A 42 9.09 -1.14 4.54
N ILE A 43 9.71 -0.52 3.53
CA ILE A 43 9.33 -0.72 2.12
C ILE A 43 9.61 -2.16 1.69
N ALA A 44 10.79 -2.70 2.00
CA ALA A 44 11.15 -4.08 1.66
C ALA A 44 10.21 -5.10 2.33
N ASP A 45 9.95 -4.95 3.63
CA ASP A 45 9.02 -5.81 4.37
C ASP A 45 7.61 -5.76 3.77
N SER A 46 7.17 -4.57 3.31
CA SER A 46 5.87 -4.40 2.64
C SER A 46 5.80 -5.11 1.29
N TYR A 47 6.90 -5.15 0.52
CA TYR A 47 6.94 -5.90 -0.73
C TYR A 47 6.88 -7.41 -0.51
N VAL A 48 7.54 -7.90 0.55
CA VAL A 48 7.48 -9.32 0.92
C VAL A 48 6.04 -9.70 1.28
N ASP A 49 5.40 -8.94 2.20
CA ASP A 49 4.00 -9.17 2.59
C ASP A 49 3.05 -9.09 1.39
N TYR A 50 3.22 -8.10 0.51
CA TYR A 50 2.45 -7.99 -0.72
C TYR A 50 2.62 -9.22 -1.62
N SER A 51 3.85 -9.68 -1.81
CA SER A 51 4.14 -10.84 -2.68
C SER A 51 3.53 -12.13 -2.13
N GLU A 52 3.56 -12.33 -0.81
CA GLU A 52 2.96 -13.49 -0.15
C GLU A 52 1.44 -13.49 -0.31
N ARG A 53 0.80 -12.34 -0.07
CA ARG A 53 -0.65 -12.19 -0.27
C ARG A 53 -1.05 -12.42 -1.71
N ALA A 54 -0.32 -11.84 -2.65
CA ALA A 54 -0.57 -12.01 -4.08
C ALA A 54 -0.42 -13.48 -4.49
N TYR A 55 0.62 -14.16 -4.01
CA TYR A 55 0.84 -15.59 -4.26
C TYR A 55 -0.36 -16.42 -3.79
N ASN A 56 -0.87 -16.17 -2.58
CA ASN A 56 -2.02 -16.89 -2.04
C ASN A 56 -3.31 -16.64 -2.85
N ILE A 57 -3.54 -15.39 -3.27
CA ILE A 57 -4.70 -15.03 -4.11
C ILE A 57 -4.63 -15.74 -5.46
N PHE A 58 -3.50 -15.65 -6.15
CA PHE A 58 -3.36 -16.25 -7.48
C PHE A 58 -3.29 -17.78 -7.43
N GLY A 59 -2.73 -18.36 -6.37
CA GLY A 59 -2.80 -19.79 -6.10
C GLY A 59 -4.24 -20.27 -5.98
N CYS A 60 -5.05 -19.61 -5.16
CA CYS A 60 -6.47 -19.93 -5.02
C CYS A 60 -7.25 -19.74 -6.34
N HIS A 61 -6.95 -18.69 -7.10
CA HIS A 61 -7.55 -18.48 -8.41
C HIS A 61 -7.26 -19.64 -9.37
N ARG A 62 -6.01 -20.14 -9.39
CA ARG A 62 -5.64 -21.31 -10.18
C ARG A 62 -6.39 -22.56 -9.73
N GLU A 63 -6.41 -22.85 -8.43
CA GLU A 63 -7.13 -24.00 -7.87
C GLU A 63 -8.62 -24.00 -8.25
N ILE A 64 -9.28 -22.83 -8.17
CA ILE A 64 -10.69 -22.69 -8.56
C ILE A 64 -10.88 -22.93 -10.05
N THR A 65 -9.95 -22.46 -10.88
CA THR A 65 -10.00 -22.67 -12.33
C THR A 65 -9.89 -24.15 -12.69
N GLU A 66 -9.08 -24.92 -11.95
CA GLU A 66 -8.95 -26.36 -12.13
C GLU A 66 -10.24 -27.14 -11.76
N LEU A 67 -11.20 -26.53 -11.06
CA LEU A 67 -12.51 -27.13 -10.79
C LEU A 67 -13.48 -27.00 -11.98
N VAL A 68 -13.16 -26.18 -12.99
CA VAL A 68 -14.00 -26.03 -14.17
C VAL A 68 -13.86 -27.27 -15.06
N PRO A 69 -14.94 -28.03 -15.32
CA PRO A 69 -14.85 -29.25 -16.11
C PRO A 69 -14.36 -28.97 -17.53
N ALA A 70 -13.53 -29.88 -18.06
CA ALA A 70 -13.11 -29.84 -19.46
C ALA A 70 -14.27 -30.28 -20.36
N ILE A 71 -14.99 -29.31 -20.93
CA ILE A 71 -16.19 -29.53 -21.77
C ILE A 71 -15.90 -30.43 -22.99
N ALA A 72 -14.63 -30.57 -23.40
CA ALA A 72 -14.22 -31.42 -24.51
C ALA A 72 -14.37 -32.93 -24.22
N THR A 73 -14.43 -33.36 -22.95
CA THR A 73 -14.37 -34.78 -22.57
C THR A 73 -15.66 -35.32 -21.96
N GLU A 74 -16.65 -34.48 -21.66
CA GLU A 74 -17.85 -34.88 -20.91
C GLU A 74 -19.16 -34.48 -21.62
N ASP A 75 -20.21 -35.30 -21.50
CA ASP A 75 -21.55 -34.97 -22.01
C ASP A 75 -22.23 -33.94 -21.10
N VAL A 76 -22.33 -32.71 -21.61
CA VAL A 76 -22.86 -31.53 -20.90
C VAL A 76 -24.28 -31.74 -20.38
N ARG A 77 -25.07 -32.65 -20.96
CA ARG A 77 -26.47 -32.89 -20.56
C ARG A 77 -26.60 -33.61 -19.22
N TYR A 78 -25.55 -34.34 -18.80
CA TYR A 78 -25.55 -35.12 -17.58
C TYR A 78 -24.51 -34.63 -16.56
N MET A 79 -23.66 -33.70 -16.96
CA MET A 79 -22.63 -33.11 -16.11
C MET A 79 -23.24 -32.23 -15.03
N LYS A 80 -22.86 -32.47 -13.77
CA LYS A 80 -23.22 -31.62 -12.62
C LYS A 80 -21.97 -30.93 -12.11
N TYR A 81 -22.02 -29.61 -12.00
CA TYR A 81 -20.92 -28.83 -11.45
C TYR A 81 -20.96 -28.84 -9.91
N GLU A 82 -20.01 -29.54 -9.30
CA GLU A 82 -19.88 -29.63 -7.84
C GLU A 82 -18.84 -28.65 -7.25
N GLY A 83 -18.15 -27.89 -8.12
CA GLY A 83 -17.07 -26.99 -7.69
C GLY A 83 -17.53 -25.80 -6.83
N ALA A 84 -18.82 -25.45 -6.86
CA ALA A 84 -19.33 -24.23 -6.20
C ALA A 84 -19.09 -24.19 -4.68
N VAL A 85 -19.22 -25.32 -3.99
CA VAL A 85 -18.96 -25.39 -2.54
C VAL A 85 -17.46 -25.30 -2.27
N ILE A 86 -16.66 -26.03 -3.05
CA ILE A 86 -15.20 -26.06 -2.92
C ILE A 86 -14.60 -24.68 -3.17
N SER A 87 -15.01 -24.00 -4.25
CA SER A 87 -14.53 -22.66 -4.57
C SER A 87 -14.84 -21.65 -3.46
N ARG A 88 -16.03 -21.74 -2.86
CA ARG A 88 -16.42 -20.88 -1.74
C ARG A 88 -15.51 -21.08 -0.53
N ASP A 89 -15.25 -22.34 -0.17
CA ASP A 89 -14.38 -22.67 0.96
C ASP A 89 -12.95 -22.20 0.74
N ARG A 90 -12.43 -22.31 -0.50
CA ARG A 90 -11.09 -21.82 -0.86
C ARG A 90 -10.98 -20.30 -0.79
N VAL A 91 -11.96 -19.57 -1.34
CA VAL A 91 -12.00 -18.11 -1.25
C VAL A 91 -12.07 -17.67 0.22
N GLU A 92 -12.89 -18.34 1.01
CA GLU A 92 -13.05 -18.02 2.43
C GLU A 92 -11.79 -18.31 3.25
N GLN A 93 -11.05 -19.37 2.92
CA GLN A 93 -9.73 -19.66 3.51
C GLN A 93 -8.74 -18.53 3.21
N VAL A 94 -8.66 -18.07 1.96
CA VAL A 94 -7.79 -16.94 1.58
C VAL A 94 -8.25 -15.65 2.24
N ARG A 95 -9.56 -15.39 2.32
CA ARG A 95 -10.10 -14.21 3.00
C ARG A 95 -9.60 -14.13 4.45
N ARG A 96 -9.63 -15.25 5.18
CA ARG A 96 -9.13 -15.35 6.56
C ARG A 96 -7.62 -15.18 6.66
N SER A 97 -6.85 -15.65 5.68
CA SER A 97 -5.38 -15.48 5.70
C SER A 97 -4.95 -14.04 5.35
N LEU A 98 -5.78 -13.32 4.59
CA LEU A 98 -5.57 -11.92 4.23
C LEU A 98 -6.07 -10.94 5.30
N GLU A 99 -6.94 -11.39 6.22
CA GLU A 99 -7.37 -10.55 7.34
C GLU A 99 -6.13 -9.99 8.03
N PRO A 100 -6.11 -8.68 8.34
CA PRO A 100 -4.98 -8.10 9.03
C PRO A 100 -4.83 -8.83 10.36
N ARG A 101 -3.86 -9.75 10.47
CA ARG A 101 -3.21 -10.00 11.75
C ARG A 101 -2.81 -8.61 12.20
N GLU A 102 -3.50 -8.07 13.20
CA GLU A 102 -3.21 -6.77 13.78
C GLU A 102 -1.72 -6.57 13.68
N LEU A 103 -1.30 -5.53 12.95
CA LEU A 103 0.09 -5.20 12.75
C LEU A 103 0.72 -5.27 14.14
N ARG A 104 1.33 -6.41 14.47
CA ARG A 104 2.12 -6.57 15.68
C ARG A 104 3.33 -5.76 15.32
N ILE A 105 3.20 -4.45 15.51
CA ILE A 105 4.31 -3.53 15.65
C ILE A 105 5.20 -4.29 16.63
N PRO A 106 6.34 -4.83 16.20
CA PRO A 106 7.23 -5.48 17.12
C PRO A 106 7.55 -4.37 18.11
N SER A 107 7.01 -4.49 19.32
CA SER A 107 7.37 -3.65 20.44
C SER A 107 8.77 -4.10 20.82
N SER A 108 9.73 -3.86 19.94
CA SER A 108 11.15 -3.97 20.27
C SER A 108 11.40 -2.80 21.20
N SER A 109 11.31 -3.11 22.49
CA SER A 109 11.76 -2.31 23.61
C SER A 109 13.03 -1.53 23.23
N SER A 110 12.98 -0.20 23.40
CA SER A 110 14.07 0.79 23.29
C SER A 110 14.17 1.66 22.03
N GLN A 111 13.26 1.59 21.06
CA GLN A 111 13.28 2.52 19.92
C GLN A 111 12.37 3.73 20.18
N MET A 112 12.98 4.92 20.27
CA MET A 112 12.28 6.20 20.26
C MET A 112 11.27 6.22 19.09
N PRO A 113 10.01 6.61 19.33
CA PRO A 113 9.01 6.59 18.28
C PRO A 113 9.47 7.52 17.15
N VAL A 114 9.44 7.04 15.90
CA VAL A 114 9.91 7.77 14.70
C VAL A 114 9.26 9.16 14.59
N SER A 115 8.05 9.32 15.13
CA SER A 115 7.35 10.61 15.26
C SER A 115 8.13 11.69 16.02
N GLN A 116 8.98 11.32 16.99
CA GLN A 116 9.83 12.24 17.74
C GLN A 116 11.11 12.63 16.98
N LEU A 117 11.63 11.74 16.12
CA LEU A 117 12.78 12.01 15.24
C LEU A 117 12.41 12.84 13.98
N LEU A 118 11.12 12.97 13.68
CA LEU A 118 10.58 13.70 12.53
C LEU A 118 10.32 15.20 12.80
N GLY A 119 10.94 15.75 13.86
CA GLY A 119 10.67 17.08 14.41
C GLY A 119 10.31 18.14 13.37
N ALA A 120 9.15 18.80 13.54
CA ALA A 120 8.53 19.93 12.80
C ALA A 120 8.55 19.93 11.24
N ALA A 121 9.54 19.34 10.57
CA ALA A 121 9.74 19.28 9.14
C ALA A 121 8.66 18.46 8.43
N GLN A 122 8.00 17.53 9.12
CA GLN A 122 6.83 16.82 8.58
C GLN A 122 5.64 17.76 8.34
N ARG A 123 5.55 18.92 9.02
CA ARG A 123 4.48 19.91 8.76
C ARG A 123 4.70 20.75 7.49
N ARG A 124 5.88 20.72 6.85
CA ARG A 124 6.21 21.65 5.74
C ARG A 124 6.55 21.00 4.40
N ARG A 125 6.56 19.67 4.27
CA ARG A 125 6.97 19.00 3.01
C ARG A 125 6.10 17.82 2.60
N ARG A 126 4.78 18.00 2.61
CA ARG A 126 3.91 17.32 1.66
C ARG A 126 2.91 18.34 1.16
N SER A 127 3.08 18.80 -0.07
CA SER A 127 1.91 19.10 -0.89
C SER A 127 1.11 17.80 -0.90
N GLU A 128 -0.02 17.77 -0.22
CA GLU A 128 -1.02 16.75 -0.51
C GLU A 128 -1.23 16.78 -2.03
N PRO A 129 -1.29 15.62 -2.72
CA PRO A 129 -1.88 15.65 -4.05
C PRO A 129 -3.25 16.29 -3.86
N LEU A 130 -3.55 17.34 -4.63
CA LEU A 130 -4.87 17.95 -4.65
C LEU A 130 -5.86 16.79 -4.69
N ARG A 131 -6.59 16.58 -3.60
CA ARG A 131 -7.77 15.74 -3.62
C ARG A 131 -8.69 16.46 -4.59
N MET A 132 -8.67 16.05 -5.85
CA MET A 132 -9.73 16.35 -6.79
C MET A 132 -11.01 15.89 -6.09
N GLY A 133 -11.78 16.87 -5.62
CA GLY A 133 -13.18 16.73 -5.21
C GLY A 133 -13.48 15.67 -4.16
N SER A 134 -13.88 16.12 -2.98
CA SER A 134 -15.06 15.53 -2.35
C SER A 134 -16.20 15.44 -3.38
N GLY A 135 -16.44 14.25 -3.92
CA GLY A 135 -17.48 14.07 -4.93
C GLY A 135 -17.37 12.72 -5.63
N TRP A 136 -17.73 11.64 -4.93
CA TRP A 136 -18.26 10.45 -5.60
C TRP A 136 -19.64 10.79 -6.19
N GLU A 137 -19.70 11.73 -7.14
CA GLU A 137 -20.82 11.78 -8.07
C GLU A 137 -20.48 10.85 -9.24
N PRO A 138 -21.35 9.89 -9.58
CA PRO A 138 -21.18 9.09 -10.79
C PRO A 138 -21.21 10.03 -11.99
N ILE A 139 -20.11 10.09 -12.73
CA ILE A 139 -20.06 10.73 -14.04
C ILE A 139 -21.11 10.05 -14.92
N ARG A 140 -22.21 10.75 -15.20
CA ARG A 140 -23.25 10.33 -16.15
C ARG A 140 -22.76 10.53 -17.59
N HIS A 141 -21.74 9.79 -18.01
CA HIS A 141 -21.37 9.70 -19.41
C HIS A 141 -21.26 8.24 -19.82
N GLY A 142 -22.12 7.89 -20.78
CA GLY A 142 -22.46 6.53 -21.18
C GLY A 142 -21.27 5.69 -21.57
N THR A 143 -21.05 4.63 -20.80
CA THR A 143 -20.51 3.40 -21.36
C THR A 143 -21.60 2.76 -22.22
N PRO A 144 -21.30 2.35 -23.46
CA PRO A 144 -22.27 1.61 -24.26
C PRO A 144 -22.62 0.31 -23.53
N PRO A 145 -23.90 -0.10 -23.54
CA PRO A 145 -24.32 -1.31 -22.86
C PRO A 145 -23.64 -2.54 -23.50
N PRO A 146 -23.40 -3.61 -22.72
CA PRO A 146 -22.86 -4.85 -23.25
C PRO A 146 -23.77 -5.41 -24.35
N PRO A 147 -23.20 -6.10 -25.37
CA PRO A 147 -23.82 -6.38 -26.67
C PRO A 147 -25.09 -7.27 -26.64
N TYR A 148 -25.54 -7.72 -25.48
CA TYR A 148 -26.74 -8.55 -25.32
C TYR A 148 -27.89 -7.86 -24.56
N SER A 149 -27.79 -6.56 -24.28
CA SER A 149 -28.77 -5.87 -23.41
C SER A 149 -30.08 -5.44 -24.12
N ALA A 150 -30.24 -5.71 -25.41
CA ALA A 150 -31.44 -5.33 -26.14
C ALA A 150 -31.90 -6.46 -27.07
N THR A 151 -32.75 -7.35 -26.56
CA THR A 151 -33.90 -7.97 -27.24
C THR A 151 -34.51 -9.08 -26.37
N ALA A 152 -35.08 -8.70 -25.22
CA ALA A 152 -35.95 -9.57 -24.43
C ALA A 152 -37.32 -8.92 -24.21
N SER A 153 -37.93 -8.43 -25.28
CA SER A 153 -39.34 -8.01 -25.28
C SER A 153 -39.83 -7.77 -26.71
N GLN A 154 -40.02 -8.84 -27.46
CA GLN A 154 -41.01 -8.83 -28.54
C GLN A 154 -42.03 -9.92 -28.22
N SER A 155 -43.14 -9.48 -27.64
CA SER A 155 -44.37 -10.23 -27.54
C SER A 155 -44.85 -10.57 -28.96
N PHE A 156 -44.92 -11.86 -29.28
CA PHE A 156 -45.60 -12.35 -30.47
C PHE A 156 -47.07 -11.94 -30.40
N THR A 157 -47.49 -10.96 -31.20
CA THR A 157 -48.90 -10.83 -31.57
C THR A 157 -49.11 -11.64 -32.84
N SER A 158 -49.75 -12.79 -32.68
CA SER A 158 -50.32 -13.58 -33.77
C SER A 158 -51.47 -12.78 -34.39
N SER A 159 -51.40 -12.54 -35.69
CA SER A 159 -52.56 -12.13 -36.49
C SER A 159 -52.69 -13.04 -37.69
N ARG A 160 -53.92 -13.53 -37.81
CA ARG A 160 -54.46 -14.59 -38.65
C ARG A 160 -54.60 -14.17 -40.10
#